data_AF-A0A0F8WU87-F1
#
_entry.id   AF-A0A0F8WU87-F1
#
_cell.length_a   1.000
_cell.length_b   1.000
_cell.length_c   1.000
_cell.angle_alpha   90.00
_cell.angle_beta   90.00
_cell.angle_gamma   90.00
#
_symmetry.space_group_name_H-M   'P 1'
#
loop_
_entity.id
_entity.type
_entity.pdbx_description
1 polymer ?
#
loop_
_entity_poly.entity_id
_entity_poly.type
_entity_poly.pdbx_seq_one_letter_code
_entity_poly.pdbx_strand_id
1 'polypeptide(L)'
;MLRRIIIAILLFLNLATSAQELSSRRTKTVGVSSDTVLLDTLPIMPGSVFLFDQQQDLIPDSLYQILPAEGSLVVDPALLNSQITIRYRVLAPEIFIPYYHKNPSNLQEKHSGQASDPFRISSEDLPTGAYYSYSDLNKRGSLSRGITFGNSQDVVVNSNLNLQLTGKLSDNLNIVAALSD
;
A
#
# COMPACT_ATOMS: atom_id res chain seq x y z
N MET A 1 -15.61 33.45 -50.13
CA MET A 1 -14.49 32.59 -49.66
C MET A 1 -13.61 33.27 -48.62
N LEU A 2 -13.21 34.54 -48.82
CA LEU A 2 -12.33 35.29 -47.91
C LEU A 2 -12.77 35.28 -46.43
N ARG A 3 -14.07 35.44 -46.16
CA ARG A 3 -14.62 35.42 -44.79
C ARG A 3 -14.41 34.08 -44.06
N ARG A 4 -14.46 32.97 -44.80
CA ARG A 4 -14.22 31.62 -44.22
C ARG A 4 -12.73 31.41 -43.90
N ILE A 5 -11.85 31.99 -44.71
CA ILE A 5 -10.39 31.96 -44.51
C ILE A 5 -10.02 32.78 -43.27
N ILE A 6 -10.60 33.98 -43.11
CA ILE A 6 -10.37 34.84 -41.93
C ILE A 6 -10.84 34.15 -40.64
N ILE A 7 -12.00 33.49 -40.66
CA ILE A 7 -12.52 32.74 -39.51
C ILE A 7 -11.59 31.55 -39.18
N ALA A 8 -11.08 30.84 -40.19
CA ALA A 8 -10.13 29.75 -39.97
C ALA A 8 -8.81 30.26 -39.34
N ILE A 9 -8.27 31.39 -39.82
CA ILE A 9 -7.04 32.00 -39.28
C ILE A 9 -7.24 32.44 -37.82
N LEU A 10 -8.38 33.05 -37.49
CA LEU A 10 -8.72 33.45 -36.12
C LEU A 10 -8.90 32.25 -35.18
N LEU A 11 -9.37 31.11 -35.69
CA LEU A 11 -9.48 29.88 -34.90
C LEU A 11 -8.12 29.28 -34.55
N PHE A 12 -7.13 29.41 -35.45
CA PHE A 12 -5.78 28.86 -35.26
C PHE A 12 -4.84 29.77 -34.45
N LEU A 13 -5.15 31.05 -34.27
CA LEU A 13 -4.33 31.99 -33.49
C LEU A 13 -4.30 31.68 -31.97
N ASN A 14 -5.19 30.81 -31.47
CA ASN A 14 -5.31 30.49 -30.04
C ASN A 14 -4.62 29.18 -29.62
N LEU A 15 -3.80 28.55 -30.49
CA LEU A 15 -3.05 27.34 -30.15
C LEU A 15 -1.72 27.60 -29.40
N ALA A 16 -1.51 28.81 -28.86
CA ALA A 16 -0.46 29.03 -27.88
C ALA A 16 -0.86 28.41 -26.53
N THR A 17 -0.91 27.09 -26.46
CA THR A 17 -1.09 26.36 -25.21
C THR A 17 0.22 26.40 -24.43
N SER A 18 0.23 27.11 -23.30
CA SER A 18 1.27 26.91 -22.29
C SER A 18 1.07 25.53 -21.66
N ALA A 19 1.96 24.59 -21.97
CA ALA A 19 2.01 23.33 -21.24
C ALA A 19 2.35 23.62 -19.77
N GLN A 20 1.68 22.94 -18.84
CA GLN A 20 2.01 23.02 -17.42
C GLN A 20 3.41 22.41 -17.20
N GLU A 21 4.38 23.26 -16.90
CA GLU A 21 5.74 22.86 -16.49
C GLU A 21 5.64 22.24 -15.09
N LEU A 22 5.28 20.95 -15.03
CA LEU A 22 5.24 20.11 -13.82
C LEU A 22 6.65 19.68 -13.39
N SER A 23 7.67 20.48 -13.68
CA SER A 23 9.05 20.12 -13.41
C SER A 23 9.38 20.29 -11.94
N SER A 24 9.92 19.24 -11.33
CA SER A 24 10.50 19.32 -9.99
C SER A 24 11.85 20.03 -9.99
N ARG A 25 12.41 20.39 -11.15
CA ARG A 25 13.71 21.07 -11.27
C ARG A 25 13.55 22.56 -11.03
N ARG A 26 14.35 23.08 -10.11
CA ARG A 26 14.40 24.50 -9.75
C ARG A 26 15.82 25.03 -9.95
N THR A 27 15.90 26.30 -10.34
CA THR A 27 17.16 27.05 -10.43
C THR A 27 16.98 28.33 -9.62
N LYS A 28 17.87 28.58 -8.66
CA LYS A 28 17.81 29.74 -7.78
C LYS A 28 19.18 30.41 -7.74
N THR A 29 19.23 31.70 -8.00
CA THR A 29 20.44 32.49 -7.80
C THR A 29 20.33 33.21 -6.46
N VAL A 30 21.30 32.98 -5.57
CA VAL A 30 21.27 33.49 -4.20
C VAL A 30 22.59 34.16 -3.88
N GLY A 31 22.52 35.33 -3.22
CA GLY A 31 23.68 35.94 -2.57
C GLY A 31 23.87 35.30 -1.20
N VAL A 32 25.04 34.70 -0.97
CA VAL A 32 25.35 33.97 0.26
C VAL A 32 25.69 34.96 1.37
N SER A 33 24.72 35.31 2.22
CA SER A 33 24.90 36.25 3.34
C SER A 33 25.21 35.57 4.67
N SER A 34 24.85 34.30 4.81
CA SER A 34 24.95 33.51 6.04
C SER A 34 25.51 32.12 5.72
N ASP A 35 25.93 31.43 6.78
CA ASP A 35 26.38 30.04 6.76
C ASP A 35 25.29 29.07 6.26
N THR A 36 24.03 29.33 6.62
CA THR A 36 22.88 28.53 6.20
C THR A 36 21.96 29.33 5.30
N VAL A 37 21.57 28.75 4.17
CA VAL A 37 20.70 29.35 3.15
C VAL A 37 19.50 28.43 2.91
N LEU A 38 18.30 28.96 3.10
CA LEU A 38 17.06 28.24 2.77
C LEU A 38 16.84 28.24 1.24
N LEU A 39 16.87 27.05 0.64
CA LEU A 39 16.64 26.90 -0.80
C LEU A 39 15.14 26.86 -1.10
N ASP A 40 14.41 26.00 -0.39
CA ASP A 40 13.02 25.68 -0.64
C ASP A 40 12.25 25.30 0.63
N THR A 41 10.92 25.31 0.56
CA THR A 41 10.05 24.82 1.64
C THR A 41 9.78 23.32 1.54
N LEU A 42 10.00 22.74 0.34
CA LEU A 42 9.85 21.30 0.11
C LEU A 42 11.19 20.58 0.30
N PRO A 43 11.15 19.29 0.72
CA PRO A 43 12.35 18.47 0.76
C PRO A 43 13.05 18.40 -0.59
N ILE A 44 14.37 18.45 -0.58
CA ILE A 44 15.21 18.39 -1.77
C ILE A 44 15.57 16.94 -2.06
N MET A 45 15.58 16.56 -3.34
CA MET A 45 16.03 15.24 -3.77
C MET A 45 17.54 15.10 -3.52
N PRO A 46 18.00 14.12 -2.71
CA PRO A 46 19.41 13.89 -2.46
C PRO A 46 20.21 13.67 -3.76
N GLY A 47 21.42 14.23 -3.85
CA GLY A 47 22.28 14.12 -5.03
C GLY A 47 21.82 14.92 -6.26
N SER A 48 20.80 15.77 -6.13
CA SER A 48 20.27 16.57 -7.25
C SER A 48 20.78 18.01 -7.28
N VAL A 49 21.51 18.43 -6.25
CA VAL A 49 21.94 19.80 -6.02
C VAL A 49 23.31 20.02 -6.64
N PHE A 50 23.43 21.07 -7.44
CA PHE A 50 24.68 21.51 -8.04
C PHE A 50 24.79 23.02 -7.91
N LEU A 51 25.93 23.49 -7.43
CA LEU A 51 26.25 24.90 -7.26
C LEU A 51 27.16 25.36 -8.39
N PHE A 52 26.88 26.56 -8.91
CA PHE A 52 27.65 27.21 -9.95
C PHE A 52 28.04 28.62 -9.49
N ASP A 53 29.25 29.04 -9.82
CA ASP A 53 29.71 30.40 -9.57
C ASP A 53 29.15 31.41 -10.60
N GLN A 54 29.65 32.64 -10.59
CA GLN A 54 29.25 33.67 -11.56
C GLN A 54 29.73 33.38 -12.98
N GLN A 55 30.81 32.61 -13.12
CA GLN A 55 31.42 32.16 -14.37
C GLN A 55 30.75 30.90 -14.93
N GLN A 56 29.78 30.33 -14.19
CA GLN A 56 29.12 29.05 -14.45
C GLN A 56 30.00 27.82 -14.26
N ASP A 57 31.11 27.95 -13.54
CA ASP A 57 31.93 26.82 -13.13
C ASP A 57 31.32 26.11 -11.93
N LEU A 58 31.49 24.78 -11.89
CA LEU A 58 30.92 23.94 -10.84
C LEU A 58 31.70 24.14 -9.53
N ILE A 59 30.99 24.47 -8.46
CA ILE A 59 31.56 24.56 -7.12
C ILE A 59 31.70 23.14 -6.55
N PRO A 60 32.88 22.74 -6.05
CA PRO A 60 33.10 21.41 -5.46
C PRO A 60 32.20 21.10 -4.27
N ASP A 61 31.73 19.84 -4.19
CA ASP A 61 30.89 19.31 -3.10
C ASP A 61 31.53 19.39 -1.71
N SER A 62 32.85 19.61 -1.63
CA SER A 62 33.55 19.81 -0.36
C SER A 62 33.26 21.16 0.31
N LEU A 63 32.76 22.14 -0.45
CA LEU A 63 32.54 23.52 0.02
C LEU A 63 31.10 23.76 0.49
N TYR A 64 30.25 22.73 0.51
CA TYR A 64 28.88 22.87 0.97
C TYR A 64 28.31 21.54 1.45
N GLN A 65 27.32 21.62 2.33
CA GLN A 65 26.56 20.49 2.83
C GLN A 65 25.07 20.76 2.66
N ILE A 66 24.33 19.79 2.17
CA ILE A 66 22.88 19.92 1.97
C ILE A 66 22.17 19.23 3.14
N LEU A 67 21.10 19.86 3.62
CA LEU A 67 20.14 19.28 4.56
C LEU A 67 18.84 19.00 3.77
N PRO A 68 18.69 17.81 3.15
CA PRO A 68 17.65 17.59 2.15
C PRO A 68 16.23 17.66 2.73
N ALA A 69 16.05 17.22 3.97
CA ALA A 69 14.74 17.22 4.63
C ALA A 69 14.25 18.64 4.97
N GLU A 70 15.16 19.54 5.35
CA GLU A 70 14.85 20.93 5.72
C GLU A 70 14.81 21.88 4.52
N GLY A 71 15.29 21.44 3.35
CA GLY A 71 15.40 22.30 2.17
C GLY A 71 16.49 23.36 2.28
N SER A 72 17.47 23.14 3.17
CA SER A 72 18.53 24.10 3.49
C SER A 72 19.90 23.66 2.97
N LEU A 73 20.74 24.65 2.66
CA LEU A 73 22.13 24.49 2.22
C LEU A 73 23.03 25.18 3.23
N VAL A 74 23.99 24.44 3.77
CA VAL A 74 25.08 24.96 4.60
C VAL A 74 26.29 25.15 3.71
N VAL A 75 26.89 26.34 3.72
CA VAL A 75 28.03 26.70 2.87
C VAL A 75 29.30 26.88 3.70
N ASP A 76 30.44 26.60 3.08
CA ASP A 76 31.74 26.93 3.66
C ASP A 76 31.95 28.46 3.69
N PRO A 77 32.64 29.01 4.71
CA PRO A 77 32.97 30.42 4.78
C PRO A 77 33.64 31.02 3.53
N ALA A 78 34.35 30.20 2.74
CA ALA A 78 34.95 30.63 1.48
C ALA A 78 33.94 31.14 0.43
N LEU A 79 32.67 30.74 0.54
CA LEU A 79 31.59 31.14 -0.36
C LEU A 79 30.78 32.34 0.16
N LEU A 80 31.09 32.86 1.36
CA LEU A 80 30.40 34.03 1.93
C LEU A 80 30.57 35.27 1.04
N ASN A 81 29.49 36.04 0.90
CA ASN A 81 29.36 37.23 0.06
C ASN A 81 29.50 36.98 -1.45
N SER A 82 29.54 35.72 -1.89
CA SER A 82 29.48 35.39 -3.31
C SER A 82 28.04 35.24 -3.81
N GLN A 83 27.83 35.43 -5.11
CA GLN A 83 26.57 35.13 -5.76
C GLN A 83 26.69 33.79 -6.46
N ILE A 84 25.87 32.82 -6.04
CA ILE A 84 25.90 31.47 -6.59
C ILE A 84 24.57 31.13 -7.26
N THR A 85 24.65 30.32 -8.31
CA THR A 85 23.47 29.74 -8.96
C THR A 85 23.35 28.28 -8.56
N ILE A 86 22.18 27.91 -8.03
CA ILE A 86 21.93 26.60 -7.43
C ILE A 86 20.86 25.92 -8.26
N ARG A 87 21.19 24.73 -8.78
CA ARG A 87 20.25 23.87 -9.52
C ARG A 87 19.93 22.66 -8.68
N TYR A 88 18.65 22.40 -8.45
CA TYR A 88 18.22 21.30 -7.58
C TYR A 88 16.86 20.75 -8.01
N ARG A 89 16.45 19.62 -7.43
CA ARG A 89 15.10 19.08 -7.57
C ARG A 89 14.40 18.97 -6.22
N VAL A 90 13.12 19.28 -6.18
CA VAL A 90 12.26 19.10 -4.99
C VAL A 90 11.51 17.77 -5.08
N LEU A 91 11.22 17.18 -3.93
CA LEU A 91 10.36 16.01 -3.81
C LEU A 91 8.90 16.45 -3.71
N ALA A 92 8.03 15.71 -4.39
CA ALA A 92 6.61 15.97 -4.41
C ALA A 92 6.01 15.67 -3.02
N PRO A 93 5.19 16.57 -2.44
CA PRO A 93 4.62 16.37 -1.11
C PRO A 93 3.77 15.09 -1.01
N GLU A 94 3.20 14.63 -2.12
CA GLU A 94 2.36 13.43 -2.21
C GLU A 94 3.11 12.14 -1.80
N ILE A 95 4.45 12.12 -1.91
CA ILE A 95 5.27 10.96 -1.49
C ILE A 95 5.20 10.75 0.02
N PHE A 96 4.93 11.81 0.79
CA PHE A 96 4.85 11.76 2.26
C PHE A 96 3.43 11.50 2.78
N ILE A 97 2.43 11.41 1.91
CA ILE A 97 1.05 11.12 2.29
C ILE A 97 0.86 9.61 2.27
N PRO A 98 0.54 8.97 3.42
CA PRO A 98 0.33 7.53 3.43
C PRO A 98 -0.92 7.18 2.62
N TYR A 99 -0.74 6.36 1.58
CA TYR A 99 -1.83 5.87 0.73
C TYR A 99 -2.24 4.46 1.13
N TYR A 100 -3.54 4.27 1.34
CA TYR A 100 -4.10 2.98 1.71
C TYR A 100 -5.19 2.58 0.72
N HIS A 101 -5.00 1.48 0.00
CA HIS A 101 -6.05 0.90 -0.85
C HIS A 101 -7.17 0.23 -0.02
N LYS A 102 -6.84 -0.24 1.19
CA LYS A 102 -7.78 -0.84 2.16
C LYS A 102 -7.66 -0.12 3.49
N ASN A 103 -8.76 0.03 4.22
CA ASN A 103 -8.75 0.70 5.51
C ASN A 103 -7.94 -0.12 6.55
N PRO A 104 -6.80 0.38 7.06
CA PRO A 104 -6.01 -0.33 8.05
C PRO A 104 -6.72 -0.53 9.39
N SER A 105 -7.76 0.26 9.71
CA SER A 105 -8.58 0.02 10.91
C SER A 105 -9.36 -1.30 10.83
N ASN A 106 -9.64 -1.79 9.62
CA ASN A 106 -10.31 -3.08 9.42
C ASN A 106 -9.35 -4.27 9.58
N LEU A 107 -8.04 -4.02 9.65
CA LEU A 107 -7.01 -5.02 9.96
C LEU A 107 -6.73 -5.12 11.46
N GLN A 108 -7.35 -4.25 12.29
CA GLN A 108 -7.42 -4.51 13.72
C GLN A 108 -8.38 -5.67 13.93
N GLU A 109 -7.81 -6.87 13.78
CA GLU A 109 -8.34 -8.09 14.34
C GLU A 109 -8.86 -7.75 15.74
N LYS A 110 -10.13 -8.12 16.00
CA LYS A 110 -10.76 -8.04 17.31
C LYS A 110 -10.00 -8.96 18.27
N HIS A 111 -8.83 -8.56 18.72
CA HIS A 111 -7.96 -9.36 19.56
C HIS A 111 -8.28 -9.13 21.03
N SER A 112 -9.27 -9.88 21.49
CA SER A 112 -9.24 -10.44 22.84
C SER A 112 -8.69 -11.88 22.79
N GLY A 113 -7.50 -12.04 22.18
CA GLY A 113 -6.66 -13.23 22.37
C GLY A 113 -6.99 -14.49 21.57
N GLN A 114 -7.91 -14.47 20.61
CA GLN A 114 -8.15 -15.65 19.77
C GLN A 114 -8.44 -15.23 18.33
N ALA A 115 -7.56 -15.64 17.41
CA ALA A 115 -7.83 -15.53 15.98
C ALA A 115 -9.13 -16.29 15.70
N SER A 116 -10.21 -15.55 15.45
CA SER A 116 -11.46 -16.12 14.96
C SER A 116 -11.20 -16.59 13.54
N ASP A 117 -10.74 -17.82 13.38
CA ASP A 117 -10.76 -18.49 12.09
C ASP A 117 -12.21 -18.50 11.59
N PRO A 118 -12.55 -17.75 10.54
CA PRO A 118 -13.92 -17.66 10.02
C PRO A 118 -14.42 -19.00 9.47
N PHE A 119 -13.53 -20.00 9.32
CA PHE A 119 -13.85 -21.35 8.91
C PHE A 119 -13.99 -22.32 10.09
N ARG A 120 -13.80 -21.85 11.34
CA ARG A 120 -13.97 -22.69 12.53
C ARG A 120 -15.43 -22.76 12.92
N ILE A 121 -16.09 -23.83 12.51
CA ILE A 121 -17.43 -24.18 12.97
C ILE A 121 -17.32 -24.69 14.42
N SER A 122 -17.87 -23.93 15.37
CA SER A 122 -17.98 -24.32 16.77
C SER A 122 -19.31 -25.00 17.06
N SER A 123 -19.42 -25.65 18.22
CA SER A 123 -20.64 -26.33 18.66
C SER A 123 -21.84 -25.37 18.74
N GLU A 124 -21.57 -24.10 19.01
CA GLU A 124 -22.53 -23.00 19.10
C GLU A 124 -23.04 -22.52 17.73
N ASP A 125 -22.30 -22.78 16.63
CA ASP A 125 -22.69 -22.38 15.26
C ASP A 125 -23.63 -23.40 14.61
N LEU A 126 -23.76 -24.60 15.21
CA LEU A 126 -24.66 -25.63 14.72
C LEU A 126 -26.10 -25.28 15.15
N PRO A 127 -27.06 -25.22 14.22
CA PRO A 127 -28.44 -24.90 14.56
C PRO A 127 -28.98 -25.90 15.57
N THR A 128 -29.28 -25.40 16.78
CA THR A 128 -29.93 -26.14 17.85
C THR A 128 -31.30 -26.60 17.37
N GLY A 129 -31.41 -27.88 17.01
CA GLY A 129 -32.70 -28.54 16.71
C GLY A 129 -32.90 -29.09 15.30
N ALA A 130 -31.91 -29.05 14.40
CA ALA A 130 -32.11 -29.48 13.00
C ALA A 130 -31.48 -30.82 12.60
N TYR A 131 -30.82 -31.54 13.51
CA TYR A 131 -30.41 -32.93 13.27
C TYR A 131 -31.24 -33.83 14.17
N TYR A 132 -32.27 -34.46 13.59
CA TYR A 132 -33.10 -35.53 14.15
C TYR A 132 -32.63 -36.02 15.53
N SER A 133 -33.32 -35.60 16.59
CA SER A 133 -33.22 -36.21 17.91
C SER A 133 -33.74 -37.64 17.83
N TYR A 134 -32.93 -38.55 17.30
CA TYR A 134 -32.97 -39.93 17.74
C TYR A 134 -32.48 -39.91 19.19
N SER A 135 -33.38 -39.53 20.11
CA SER A 135 -33.08 -39.37 21.55
C SER A 135 -32.39 -40.60 22.14
N ASP A 136 -32.64 -41.75 21.51
CA ASP A 136 -32.19 -43.06 21.97
C ASP A 136 -30.99 -43.59 21.16
N LEU A 137 -30.41 -42.79 20.26
CA LEU A 137 -29.23 -43.15 19.45
C LEU A 137 -28.00 -42.38 19.91
N ASN A 138 -27.10 -43.09 20.61
CA ASN A 138 -25.81 -42.57 21.02
C ASN A 138 -24.81 -42.63 19.86
N LYS A 139 -24.16 -41.50 19.57
CA LYS A 139 -23.12 -41.37 18.54
C LYS A 139 -21.79 -41.02 19.22
N ARG A 140 -20.73 -41.76 18.92
CA ARG A 140 -19.38 -41.51 19.45
C ARG A 140 -18.35 -41.65 18.34
N GLY A 141 -17.39 -40.74 18.25
CA GLY A 141 -16.35 -40.75 17.23
C GLY A 141 -16.21 -39.41 16.53
N SER A 142 -15.56 -39.40 15.37
CA SER A 142 -15.28 -38.21 14.57
C SER A 142 -15.62 -38.40 13.10
N LEU A 143 -16.01 -37.29 12.46
CA LEU A 143 -16.13 -37.14 11.02
C LEU A 143 -15.35 -35.88 10.64
N SER A 144 -14.28 -36.04 9.86
CA SER A 144 -13.50 -34.91 9.34
C SER A 144 -13.55 -34.88 7.82
N ARG A 145 -13.70 -33.69 7.25
CA ARG A 145 -13.66 -33.44 5.80
C ARG A 145 -12.66 -32.33 5.52
N GLY A 146 -11.50 -32.68 4.98
CA GLY A 146 -10.44 -31.75 4.60
C GLY A 146 -10.50 -31.45 3.11
N ILE A 147 -10.29 -30.19 2.76
CA ILE A 147 -10.15 -29.74 1.37
C ILE A 147 -8.72 -29.24 1.22
N THR A 148 -7.98 -29.79 0.25
CA THR A 148 -6.59 -29.40 0.01
C THR A 148 -6.47 -28.69 -1.34
N PHE A 149 -5.84 -27.52 -1.35
CA PHE A 149 -5.52 -26.75 -2.55
C PHE A 149 -4.01 -26.84 -2.82
N GLY A 150 -3.63 -27.37 -3.98
CA GLY A 150 -2.24 -27.46 -4.45
C GLY A 150 -2.03 -26.58 -5.68
N ASN A 151 -0.84 -25.97 -5.81
CA ASN A 151 -0.53 -25.09 -6.93
C ASN A 151 -0.67 -25.86 -8.26
N SER A 152 -1.59 -25.41 -9.12
CA SER A 152 -1.90 -25.96 -10.45
C SER A 152 -2.59 -27.34 -10.52
N GLN A 153 -3.15 -27.87 -9.43
CA GLN A 153 -3.89 -29.14 -9.42
C GLN A 153 -5.37 -28.97 -9.06
N ASP A 154 -6.17 -29.98 -9.42
CA ASP A 154 -7.57 -30.10 -9.02
C ASP A 154 -7.73 -30.14 -7.49
N VAL A 155 -8.88 -29.66 -7.01
CA VAL A 155 -9.22 -29.67 -5.58
C VAL A 155 -9.41 -31.11 -5.10
N VAL A 156 -8.62 -31.53 -4.13
CA VAL A 156 -8.74 -32.86 -3.52
C VAL A 156 -9.52 -32.76 -2.21
N VAL A 157 -10.53 -33.61 -2.07
CA VAL A 157 -11.34 -33.75 -0.85
C VAL A 157 -10.94 -35.05 -0.16
N ASN A 158 -10.40 -34.93 1.07
CA ASN A 158 -10.09 -36.07 1.92
C ASN A 158 -11.12 -36.15 3.05
N SER A 159 -11.74 -37.30 3.23
CA SER A 159 -12.62 -37.56 4.37
C SER A 159 -12.03 -38.65 5.24
N ASN A 160 -12.11 -38.49 6.56
CA ASN A 160 -11.89 -39.58 7.50
C ASN A 160 -13.14 -39.72 8.36
N LEU A 161 -13.67 -40.93 8.42
CA LEU A 161 -14.84 -41.27 9.23
C LEU A 161 -14.43 -42.35 10.22
N ASN A 162 -14.67 -42.11 11.51
CA ASN A 162 -14.59 -43.14 12.54
C ASN A 162 -15.73 -42.91 13.53
N LEU A 163 -16.83 -43.64 13.35
CA LEU A 163 -18.06 -43.40 14.08
C LEU A 163 -18.67 -44.69 14.61
N GLN A 164 -18.98 -44.70 15.90
CA GLN A 164 -19.73 -45.74 16.58
C GLN A 164 -21.13 -45.23 16.88
N LEU A 165 -22.14 -46.04 16.52
CA LEU A 165 -23.56 -45.75 16.70
C LEU A 165 -24.18 -46.87 17.52
N THR A 166 -24.83 -46.52 18.62
CA THR A 166 -25.50 -47.50 19.50
C THR A 166 -26.84 -46.95 19.99
N GLY A 167 -27.92 -47.71 19.86
CA GLY A 167 -29.22 -47.26 20.35
C GLY A 167 -30.44 -47.88 19.68
N LYS A 168 -31.62 -47.33 19.97
CA LYS A 168 -32.87 -47.73 19.32
C LYS A 168 -33.10 -46.93 18.05
N LEU A 169 -33.38 -47.63 16.96
CA LEU A 169 -33.87 -47.02 15.71
C LEU A 169 -35.41 -46.94 15.69
N SER A 170 -36.07 -47.86 16.40
CA SER A 170 -37.52 -47.86 16.71
C SER A 170 -37.78 -48.69 17.98
N ASP A 171 -39.02 -48.73 18.47
CA ASP A 171 -39.40 -49.45 19.70
C ASP A 171 -38.91 -50.91 19.74
N ASN A 172 -38.85 -51.55 18.58
CA ASN A 172 -38.51 -52.97 18.43
C ASN A 172 -37.19 -53.21 17.69
N LEU A 173 -36.39 -52.18 17.41
CA LEU A 173 -35.15 -52.30 16.63
C LEU A 173 -33.99 -51.56 17.29
N ASN A 174 -32.95 -52.30 17.65
CA ASN A 174 -31.69 -51.76 18.17
C ASN A 174 -30.59 -51.85 17.12
N ILE A 175 -29.70 -50.87 17.09
CA ILE A 175 -28.52 -50.82 16.23
C ILE A 175 -27.25 -50.69 17.08
N VAL A 176 -26.23 -51.46 16.70
CA VAL A 176 -24.84 -51.29 17.11
C VAL A 176 -24.01 -51.34 15.83
N ALA A 177 -23.35 -50.24 15.50
CA ALA A 177 -22.56 -50.13 14.28
C ALA A 177 -21.25 -49.40 14.55
N ALA A 178 -20.18 -49.84 13.89
CA ALA A 178 -18.93 -49.13 13.79
C ALA A 178 -18.68 -48.86 12.29
N LEU A 179 -18.52 -47.59 11.94
CA LEU A 179 -18.35 -47.10 10.58
C LEU A 179 -16.96 -46.48 10.47
N SER A 180 -16.17 -46.95 9.50
CA SER A 180 -14.87 -46.41 9.17
C SER A 180 -14.73 -46.34 7.65
N ASP A 181 -14.09 -45.28 7.16
CA ASP A 181 -13.67 -45.07 5.76
C ASP A 181 -12.16 -44.78 5.74
#